data_AF-A0A950D5R9-F1
#
_entry.id   AF-A0A950D5R9-F1
#
_cell.length_a   1.000
_cell.length_b   1.000
_cell.length_c   1.000
_cell.angle_alpha   90.00
_cell.angle_beta   90.00
_cell.angle_gamma   90.00
#
_symmetry.space_group_name_H-M   'P 1'
#
loop_
_entity.id
_entity.type
_entity.pdbx_description
1 polymer ?
#
loop_
_entity_poly.entity_id
_entity_poly.type
_entity_poly.pdbx_seq_one_letter_code
_entity_poly.pdbx_strand_id
1 'polypeptide(L)' 'YDADFVILEKALDELPSDAIKDARVLMTVVAGESKYSAL' A
#
# COMPACT_ATOMS: atom_id res chain seq x y z
N TYR A 1 7.94 16.33 7.91
CA TYR A 1 6.71 15.53 8.00
C TYR A 1 7.11 14.12 7.68
N ASP A 2 6.93 13.23 8.64
CA ASP A 2 7.19 11.80 8.46
C ASP A 2 6.05 11.22 7.60
N ALA A 3 6.42 10.45 6.57
CA ALA A 3 5.49 9.96 5.56
C ALA A 3 5.07 8.53 5.88
N ASP A 4 3.75 8.34 6.03
CA ASP A 4 3.13 7.04 6.22
C ASP A 4 2.29 6.73 4.98
N PHE A 5 2.64 5.66 4.27
CA PHE A 5 1.89 5.23 3.08
C PHE A 5 2.06 3.73 2.82
N VAL A 6 1.08 3.18 2.11
CA VAL A 6 1.04 1.80 1.65
C VAL A 6 1.00 1.77 0.13
N ILE A 7 1.77 0.86 -0.48
CA ILE A 7 1.72 0.60 -1.91
C ILE A 7 0.96 -0.70 -2.13
N LEU A 8 -0.07 -0.64 -2.96
CA LEU A 8 -0.88 -1.79 -3.37
C LEU A 8 -0.41 -2.33 -4.72
N GLU A 9 -0.63 -3.61 -4.96
CA GLU A 9 -0.26 -4.29 -6.22
C GLU A 9 -1.11 -3.83 -7.42
N LYS A 10 -2.33 -3.38 -7.16
CA LYS A 10 -3.26 -2.91 -8.17
C LYS A 10 -3.53 -1.42 -8.03
N ALA A 11 -3.73 -0.76 -9.16
CA ALA A 11 -4.08 0.64 -9.21
C ALA A 11 -5.52 0.86 -8.74
N LEU A 12 -5.79 2.00 -8.09
CA LEU A 12 -7.08 2.32 -7.45
C LEU A 12 -8.21 2.53 -8.46
N ASP A 13 -7.89 2.81 -9.72
CA ASP A 13 -8.82 2.87 -10.85
C ASP A 13 -9.29 1.47 -11.30
N GLU A 14 -8.50 0.43 -11.01
CA GLU A 14 -8.84 -0.96 -11.29
C GLU A 14 -9.55 -1.67 -10.13
N LEU A 15 -9.60 -1.03 -8.95
CA LEU A 15 -10.25 -1.56 -7.75
C LEU A 15 -11.35 -0.61 -7.28
N PRO A 16 -12.64 -1.01 -7.31
CA PRO A 16 -13.66 -0.25 -6.60
C PRO A 16 -13.26 -0.13 -5.13
N SER A 17 -13.56 1.01 -4.49
CA SER A 17 -13.11 1.35 -3.13
C SER A 17 -13.37 0.25 -2.09
N ASP A 18 -14.44 -0.51 -2.28
CA ASP A 18 -14.88 -1.56 -1.39
C ASP A 18 -14.03 -2.84 -1.50
N ALA A 19 -13.33 -3.03 -2.62
CA ALA A 19 -12.40 -4.13 -2.89
C ALA A 19 -10.95 -3.83 -2.48
N ILE A 20 -10.66 -2.63 -1.96
CA ILE A 20 -9.31 -2.25 -1.48
C ILE A 20 -8.85 -3.19 -0.34
N LYS A 21 -9.78 -3.72 0.46
CA LYS A 21 -9.46 -4.66 1.54
C LYS A 21 -8.89 -5.99 1.04
N ASP A 22 -9.21 -6.35 -0.20
CA ASP A 22 -8.69 -7.56 -0.86
C ASP A 22 -7.43 -7.27 -1.69
N ALA A 23 -7.00 -6.01 -1.77
CA ALA A 23 -5.81 -5.61 -2.49
C ALA A 23 -4.56 -6.10 -1.77
N ARG A 24 -3.66 -6.76 -2.51
CA ARG A 24 -2.38 -7.19 -1.97
C ARG A 24 -1.49 -5.98 -1.70
N VAL A 25 -0.98 -5.88 -0.47
CA VAL A 25 0.00 -4.87 -0.09
C VAL A 25 1.39 -5.31 -0.56
N LEU A 26 2.06 -4.45 -1.34
CA LEU A 26 3.44 -4.68 -1.80
C LEU A 26 4.46 -4.12 -0.84
N MET A 27 4.19 -2.93 -0.28
CA MET A 27 5.12 -2.22 0.58
C MET A 27 4.41 -1.34 1.59
N THR A 28 4.97 -1.26 2.80
CA THR A 28 4.49 -0.37 3.86
C THR A 28 5.64 0.50 4.34
N VAL A 29 5.44 1.81 4.32
CA VAL A 29 6.39 2.80 4.81
C VAL A 29 5.77 3.50 6.01
N VAL A 30 6.51 3.53 7.11
CA VAL A 30 6.15 4.23 8.35
C VAL A 30 7.31 5.12 8.75
N ALA A 31 7.02 6.40 8.94
CA ALA A 31 8.00 7.43 9.21
C ALA A 31 9.20 7.44 8.24
N GLY A 32 8.91 7.20 6.94
CA GLY A 32 9.95 7.13 5.91
C GLY A 32 10.79 5.85 5.91
N GLU A 33 10.58 4.91 6.83
CA GLU A 33 11.24 3.61 6.85
C GLU A 33 10.33 2.52 6.26
N SER A 34 10.88 1.66 5.38
CA SER A 34 10.16 0.47 4.90
C SER A 34 10.06 -0.57 6.02
N LYS A 35 8.84 -0.86 6.48
CA LYS A 35 8.57 -1.88 7.50
C LYS A 35 8.22 -3.24 6.92
N TYR A 36 7.73 -3.24 5.69
CA TYR A 36 7.36 -4.46 4.97
C TYR A 36 7.59 -4.29 3.48
N SER A 37 8.15 -5.32 2.83
CA SER A 37 8.36 -5.42 1.39
C SER A 37 8.11 -6.86 0.96
N ALA A 38 7.24 -7.06 -0.02
CA ALA A 38 6.99 -8.36 -0.64
C ALA A 38 7.84 -8.62 -1.90
N LEU A 39 8.82 -7.74 -2.18
CA LEU A 39 9.80 -7.83 -3.26
C LEU A 39 11.05 -8.62 -2.85
#